data_AF-A0A8H5CME1-F1
#
_entry.id   AF-A0A8H5CME1-F1
#
_cell.length_a   1.000
_cell.length_b   1.000
_cell.length_c   1.000
_cell.angle_alpha   90.00
_cell.angle_beta   90.00
_cell.angle_gamma   90.00
#
_symmetry.space_group_name_H-M   'P 1'
#
loop_
_entity.id
_entity.type
_entity.pdbx_description
1 polymer ?
#
loop_
_entity_poly.entity_id
_entity_poly.type
_entity_poly.pdbx_seq_one_letter_code
_entity_poly.pdbx_strand_id
1 'polypeptide(L)'
;MTRSMESSPVEGSWAQRFSRPLSWVEHVGQSWLLAQEWQQYYHSDCPPSDRWWVSCIPTYQFKPIEVLRTAAKLGLLSTDSVDFFSLTDLALPGTLEHDVSLSRSDFALGDNIHFNETIFATLNNSNPGFDFYNTTSAAQVLNQRLETSVRTKHSRFGQCLCETEIGI
;
A
#
# COMPACT_ATOMS: atom_id res chain seq x y z
N MET A 1 -34.05 -2.95 51.00
CA MET A 1 -32.72 -2.80 50.36
C MET A 1 -32.95 -2.50 48.89
N THR A 2 -33.08 -1.22 48.57
CA THR A 2 -33.29 -0.71 47.21
C THR A 2 -32.02 0.04 46.81
N ARG A 3 -31.24 -0.54 45.89
CA ARG A 3 -30.03 0.10 45.37
C ARG A 3 -30.41 0.87 44.10
N SER A 4 -30.28 2.19 44.19
CA SER A 4 -30.54 3.15 43.13
C SER A 4 -29.77 2.84 41.85
N MET A 5 -30.44 3.06 40.71
CA MET A 5 -29.81 3.30 39.42
C MET A 5 -29.03 4.61 39.52
N GLU A 6 -27.71 4.54 39.36
CA GLU A 6 -26.86 5.72 39.20
C GLU A 6 -26.58 5.91 37.71
N SER A 7 -27.09 7.03 37.19
CA SER A 7 -27.04 7.47 35.80
C SER A 7 -25.61 7.80 35.36
N SER A 8 -25.25 7.32 34.17
CA SER A 8 -24.02 7.70 33.45
C SER A 8 -23.88 9.22 33.32
N PRO A 9 -22.71 9.83 33.58
CA PRO A 9 -22.47 11.22 33.24
C PRO A 9 -22.03 11.35 31.77
N VAL A 10 -22.96 11.89 30.98
CA VAL A 10 -22.82 12.93 29.95
C VAL A 10 -21.68 12.77 28.92
N GLU A 11 -22.08 12.36 27.71
CA GLU A 11 -21.41 12.73 26.46
C GLU A 11 -21.22 14.25 26.39
N GLY A 12 -20.00 14.70 26.70
CA GLY A 12 -19.53 16.07 26.49
C GLY A 12 -18.85 16.19 25.13
N SER A 13 -19.44 16.97 24.24
CA SER A 13 -19.10 17.16 22.82
C SER A 13 -17.62 17.47 22.51
N TRP A 14 -16.97 16.58 21.77
CA TRP A 14 -15.73 16.90 21.01
C TRP A 14 -15.97 17.93 19.90
N ALA A 15 -17.23 18.10 19.47
CA ALA A 15 -17.64 19.04 18.43
C ALA A 15 -17.54 20.53 18.84
N GLN A 16 -17.46 20.85 20.13
CA GLN A 16 -17.48 22.26 20.60
C GLN A 16 -16.11 22.95 20.62
N ARG A 17 -15.01 22.25 20.31
CA ARG A 17 -13.66 22.87 20.29
C ARG A 17 -13.29 23.58 18.98
N PHE A 18 -14.14 23.49 17.95
CA PHE A 18 -13.87 24.03 16.60
C PHE A 18 -14.54 25.37 16.29
N SER A 19 -14.98 26.14 17.30
CA SER A 19 -15.73 27.38 17.06
C SER A 19 -14.88 28.64 16.87
N ARG A 20 -13.56 28.53 16.72
CA ARG A 20 -12.69 29.70 16.45
C ARG A 20 -11.65 29.39 15.37
N PRO A 21 -11.40 30.33 14.43
CA PRO A 21 -10.31 30.17 13.48
C PRO A 21 -8.97 30.18 14.23
N LEU A 22 -8.23 29.08 14.09
CA LEU A 22 -6.87 28.94 14.62
C LEU A 22 -5.87 29.54 13.64
N SER A 23 -4.80 30.13 14.16
CA SER A 23 -3.68 30.55 13.33
C SER A 23 -2.91 29.36 12.77
N TRP A 24 -2.12 29.58 11.72
CA TRP A 24 -1.35 28.53 11.05
C TRP A 24 -0.37 27.81 12.01
N VAL A 25 0.20 28.55 12.97
CA VAL A 25 1.13 28.01 13.99
C VAL A 25 0.39 27.11 15.01
N GLU A 26 -0.84 27.46 15.38
CA GLU A 26 -1.66 26.65 16.30
C GLU A 26 -2.18 25.37 15.61
N HIS A 27 -2.44 25.41 14.31
CA HIS A 27 -2.78 24.22 13.52
C HIS A 27 -1.65 23.19 13.53
N VAL A 28 -0.42 23.62 13.23
CA VAL A 28 0.74 22.71 13.21
C VAL A 28 1.04 22.17 14.60
N GLY A 29 0.90 23.00 15.65
CA GLY A 29 1.08 22.58 17.05
C GLY A 29 0.03 21.56 17.52
N GLN A 30 -1.24 21.75 17.18
CA GLN A 30 -2.30 20.79 17.50
C GLN A 30 -2.18 19.49 16.68
N SER A 31 -1.76 19.55 15.42
CA SER A 31 -1.48 18.35 14.63
C SER A 31 -0.33 17.52 15.20
N TRP A 32 0.71 18.15 15.75
CA TRP A 32 1.83 17.45 16.40
C TRP A 32 1.44 16.77 17.72
N LEU A 33 0.64 17.44 18.56
CA LEU A 33 0.13 16.86 19.80
C LEU A 33 -0.86 15.72 19.53
N LEU A 34 -1.73 15.86 18.54
CA LEU A 34 -2.59 14.77 18.08
C LEU A 34 -1.75 13.62 17.52
N ALA A 35 -0.71 13.87 16.72
CA ALA A 35 0.16 12.80 16.24
C ALA A 35 0.85 12.03 17.40
N GLN A 36 1.24 12.72 18.47
CA GLN A 36 1.82 12.11 19.67
C GLN A 36 0.79 11.33 20.52
N GLU A 37 -0.41 11.87 20.73
CA GLU A 37 -1.50 11.17 21.42
C GLU A 37 -1.99 9.95 20.62
N TRP A 38 -2.04 10.05 19.30
CA TRP A 38 -2.34 8.94 18.40
C TRP A 38 -1.24 7.88 18.41
N GLN A 39 0.04 8.27 18.44
CA GLN A 39 1.13 7.31 18.64
C GLN A 39 0.96 6.57 19.97
N GLN A 40 0.68 7.26 21.08
CA GLN A 40 0.52 6.62 22.38
C GLN A 40 -0.69 5.66 22.44
N TYR A 41 -1.83 6.03 21.84
CA TYR A 41 -3.03 5.20 21.79
C TYR A 41 -2.85 3.93 20.94
N TYR A 42 -2.12 4.01 19.82
CA TYR A 42 -1.84 2.83 18.98
C TYR A 42 -0.74 1.92 19.54
N HIS A 43 0.16 2.44 20.38
CA HIS A 43 1.24 1.64 20.96
C HIS A 43 0.81 0.76 22.14
N SER A 44 -0.29 1.05 22.84
CA SER A 44 -0.75 0.26 24.00
C SER A 44 -1.58 -0.97 23.64
N ASP A 45 -2.28 -0.95 22.50
CA ASP A 45 -3.25 -2.01 22.13
C ASP A 45 -2.84 -2.84 20.88
N CYS A 46 -1.68 -2.55 20.28
CA CYS A 46 -1.25 -3.19 19.04
C CYS A 46 -0.13 -4.22 19.31
N PRO A 47 -0.34 -5.52 19.03
CA PRO A 47 0.66 -6.54 19.29
C PRO A 47 1.95 -6.28 18.47
N PRO A 48 3.12 -6.73 18.94
CA PRO A 48 4.40 -6.44 18.29
C PRO A 48 4.49 -6.80 16.79
N SER A 49 3.71 -7.79 16.33
CA SER A 49 3.58 -8.19 14.92
C SER A 49 2.97 -7.12 14.02
N ASP A 50 2.27 -6.13 14.58
CA ASP A 50 1.51 -5.12 13.84
C ASP A 50 2.24 -3.76 13.70
N ARG A 51 3.51 -3.70 14.10
CA ARG A 51 4.25 -2.43 14.22
C ARG A 51 4.56 -1.75 12.87
N TRP A 52 4.53 -2.47 11.75
CA TRP A 52 4.79 -1.93 10.40
C TRP A 52 3.61 -1.11 9.84
N TRP A 53 2.38 -1.42 10.24
CA TRP A 53 1.14 -0.76 9.77
C TRP A 53 1.03 0.69 10.24
N VAL A 54 1.61 0.97 11.40
CA VAL A 54 1.52 2.27 12.07
C VAL A 54 2.20 3.39 11.26
N SER A 55 3.15 3.05 10.37
CA SER A 55 3.84 4.05 9.54
C SER A 55 3.02 4.52 8.31
N CYS A 56 2.21 3.63 7.71
CA CYS A 56 1.54 3.90 6.45
C CYS A 56 0.28 4.77 6.59
N ILE A 57 -0.43 4.66 7.71
CA ILE A 57 -1.70 5.37 7.96
C ILE A 57 -1.49 6.89 8.06
N PRO A 58 -0.59 7.42 8.93
CA PRO A 58 -0.41 8.86 9.05
C PRO A 58 0.25 9.48 7.82
N THR A 59 1.07 8.72 7.09
CA THR A 59 1.89 9.25 5.98
C THR A 59 1.14 9.27 4.65
N TYR A 60 0.45 8.17 4.31
CA TYR A 60 -0.15 7.98 2.99
C TYR A 60 -1.68 7.97 3.02
N GLN A 61 -2.30 8.07 4.21
CA GLN A 61 -3.74 8.08 4.40
C GLN A 61 -4.48 6.89 3.74
N PHE A 62 -3.83 5.72 3.68
CA PHE A 62 -4.44 4.50 3.13
C PHE A 62 -5.76 4.15 3.85
N LYS A 63 -6.85 4.09 3.09
CA LYS A 63 -8.19 3.69 3.57
C LYS A 63 -8.91 2.83 2.51
N PRO A 64 -9.64 1.77 2.90
CA PRO A 64 -9.76 1.26 4.28
C PRO A 64 -8.49 0.51 4.72
N ILE A 65 -8.23 0.46 6.03
CA ILE A 65 -7.09 -0.24 6.63
C ILE A 65 -7.02 -1.73 6.23
N GLU A 66 -8.17 -2.32 5.85
CA GLU A 66 -8.27 -3.70 5.41
C GLU A 66 -7.47 -4.00 4.14
N VAL A 67 -7.23 -3.01 3.26
CA VAL A 67 -6.38 -3.19 2.07
C VAL A 67 -4.95 -3.50 2.49
N LEU A 68 -4.40 -2.75 3.45
CA LEU A 68 -3.07 -2.98 3.98
C LEU A 68 -2.98 -4.31 4.74
N ARG A 69 -3.99 -4.64 5.58
CA ARG A 69 -4.04 -5.93 6.27
C ARG A 69 -4.15 -7.12 5.32
N THR A 70 -4.82 -6.96 4.19
CA THR A 70 -4.92 -8.04 3.20
C THR A 70 -3.57 -8.26 2.52
N ALA A 71 -2.93 -7.18 2.06
CA ALA A 71 -1.59 -7.24 1.48
C ALA A 71 -0.55 -7.80 2.47
N ALA A 72 -0.65 -7.44 3.75
CA ALA A 72 0.15 -7.98 4.84
C ALA A 72 0.16 -9.51 4.90
N LYS A 73 -1.06 -10.06 4.95
CA LYS A 73 -1.29 -11.48 5.17
C LYS A 73 -0.85 -12.29 3.95
N LEU A 74 -1.03 -11.74 2.75
CA LEU A 74 -0.48 -12.31 1.53
C LEU A 74 1.06 -12.25 1.54
N GLY A 75 1.66 -11.20 2.09
CA GLY A 75 3.12 -11.10 2.25
C GLY A 75 3.72 -12.19 3.12
N LEU A 76 3.00 -12.65 4.16
CA LEU A 76 3.44 -13.79 4.99
C LEU A 76 3.54 -15.11 4.21
N LEU A 77 2.91 -15.23 3.03
CA LEU A 77 3.04 -16.41 2.17
C LEU A 77 4.37 -16.44 1.41
N SER A 78 5.18 -15.37 1.48
CA SER A 78 6.46 -15.26 0.77
C SER A 78 7.67 -15.74 1.57
N THR A 79 7.45 -16.28 2.78
CA THR A 79 8.50 -16.64 3.73
C THR A 79 8.06 -17.85 4.55
N ASP A 80 9.02 -18.55 5.16
CA ASP A 80 8.75 -19.67 6.08
C ASP A 80 8.46 -19.21 7.52
N SER A 81 8.59 -17.91 7.78
CA SER A 81 8.29 -17.32 9.09
C SER A 81 6.78 -17.17 9.30
N VAL A 82 6.35 -17.26 10.57
CA VAL A 82 4.93 -17.31 10.94
C VAL A 82 4.28 -15.94 11.12
N ASP A 83 5.06 -14.90 11.40
CA ASP A 83 4.54 -13.59 11.81
C ASP A 83 5.34 -12.38 11.30
N PHE A 84 6.38 -12.61 10.48
CA PHE A 84 7.12 -11.53 9.82
C PHE A 84 7.65 -11.99 8.46
N PHE A 85 7.97 -11.04 7.58
CA PHE A 85 8.73 -11.24 6.35
C PHE A 85 9.78 -10.14 6.23
N SER A 86 10.88 -10.40 5.53
CA SER A 86 11.78 -9.35 5.07
C SER A 86 11.19 -8.65 3.83
N LEU A 87 11.53 -7.39 3.57
CA LEU A 87 11.06 -6.72 2.35
C LEU A 87 11.56 -7.40 1.06
N THR A 88 12.67 -8.15 1.14
CA THR A 88 13.19 -8.94 0.03
C THR A 88 12.37 -10.21 -0.19
N ASP A 89 11.75 -10.78 0.85
CA ASP A 89 10.89 -11.97 0.72
C ASP A 89 9.70 -11.67 -0.20
N LEU A 90 9.19 -10.43 -0.19
CA LEU A 90 8.09 -9.98 -1.04
C LEU A 90 8.37 -10.10 -2.55
N ALA A 91 9.61 -10.32 -2.95
CA ALA A 91 10.01 -10.56 -4.33
C ALA A 91 9.81 -12.00 -4.80
N LEU A 92 9.29 -12.90 -3.96
CA LEU A 92 8.98 -14.27 -4.35
C LEU A 92 7.93 -14.28 -5.47
N PRO A 93 8.28 -14.74 -6.70
CA PRO A 93 7.37 -14.72 -7.83
C PRO A 93 6.17 -15.64 -7.62
N GLY A 94 5.01 -15.23 -8.13
CA GLY A 94 3.78 -16.03 -8.06
C GLY A 94 3.05 -15.97 -6.71
N THR A 95 3.54 -15.15 -5.77
CA THR A 95 2.82 -14.83 -4.53
C THR A 95 2.17 -13.45 -4.66
N LEU A 96 2.90 -12.39 -4.25
CA LEU A 96 2.50 -11.00 -4.47
C LEU A 96 3.24 -10.39 -5.65
N GLU A 97 4.51 -10.75 -5.83
CA GLU A 97 5.30 -10.34 -6.98
C GLU A 97 4.76 -11.03 -8.24
N HIS A 98 4.60 -10.24 -9.29
CA HIS A 98 4.04 -10.67 -10.55
C HIS A 98 4.75 -9.99 -11.72
N ASP A 99 4.75 -10.70 -12.84
CA ASP A 99 5.22 -10.18 -14.11
C ASP A 99 4.40 -8.96 -14.56
N VAL A 100 4.90 -8.22 -15.56
CA VAL A 100 4.23 -6.99 -16.05
C VAL A 100 4.29 -5.85 -15.01
N SER A 101 5.27 -5.89 -14.12
CA SER A 101 5.59 -4.78 -13.23
C SER A 101 5.86 -3.48 -14.01
N LEU A 102 5.49 -2.35 -13.41
CA LEU A 102 5.62 -1.01 -14.00
C LEU A 102 7.06 -0.48 -14.03
N SER A 103 7.95 -1.03 -13.18
CA SER A 103 9.31 -0.54 -13.01
C SER A 103 10.33 -1.64 -12.65
N ARG A 104 9.94 -2.92 -12.72
CA ARG A 104 10.83 -4.07 -12.50
C ARG A 104 10.70 -5.05 -13.65
N SER A 105 11.73 -5.88 -13.84
CA SER A 105 11.71 -6.92 -14.87
C SER A 105 10.85 -8.09 -14.43
N ASP A 106 10.27 -8.80 -15.39
CA ASP A 106 9.66 -10.10 -15.15
C ASP A 106 10.71 -11.08 -14.60
N PHE A 107 10.32 -11.96 -13.68
CA PHE A 107 11.24 -12.88 -13.00
C PHE A 107 12.01 -13.75 -13.99
N ALA A 108 11.33 -14.30 -15.01
CA ALA A 108 11.96 -15.11 -16.04
C ALA A 108 12.94 -14.31 -16.94
N LEU A 109 12.83 -12.99 -16.98
CA LEU A 109 13.63 -12.12 -17.84
C LEU A 109 14.85 -11.54 -17.12
N GLY A 110 14.81 -11.40 -15.79
CA GLY A 110 15.92 -10.92 -14.99
C GLY A 110 15.53 -10.47 -13.58
N ASP A 111 16.04 -9.31 -13.18
CA ASP A 111 15.86 -8.75 -11.83
C ASP A 111 14.44 -8.21 -11.61
N ASN A 112 13.68 -8.89 -10.74
CA ASN A 112 12.30 -8.56 -10.36
C ASN A 112 12.17 -7.68 -9.10
N ILE A 113 13.29 -7.24 -8.51
CA ILE A 113 13.30 -6.49 -7.24
C ILE A 113 13.65 -5.03 -7.49
N HIS A 114 14.73 -4.79 -8.21
CA HIS A 114 15.30 -3.45 -8.34
C HIS A 114 14.60 -2.64 -9.43
N PHE A 115 14.61 -1.32 -9.22
CA PHE A 115 14.10 -0.37 -10.19
C PHE A 115 14.85 -0.49 -11.52
N ASN A 116 14.10 -0.53 -12.61
CA ASN A 116 14.58 -0.58 -13.98
C ASN A 116 14.04 0.61 -14.76
N GLU A 117 14.93 1.56 -15.07
CA GLU A 117 14.59 2.80 -15.78
C GLU A 117 14.02 2.55 -17.19
N THR A 118 14.56 1.56 -17.92
CA THR A 118 14.07 1.22 -19.26
C THR A 118 12.63 0.71 -19.22
N ILE A 119 12.27 -0.06 -18.19
CA ILE A 119 10.90 -0.52 -17.99
C ILE A 119 9.99 0.63 -17.54
N PHE A 120 10.48 1.44 -16.60
CA PHE A 120 9.75 2.61 -16.09
C PHE A 120 9.49 3.66 -17.17
N ALA A 121 10.33 3.74 -18.22
CA ALA A 121 10.16 4.65 -19.33
C ALA A 121 8.79 4.52 -20.02
N THR A 122 8.14 3.35 -19.98
CA THR A 122 6.77 3.19 -20.48
C THR A 122 5.79 4.07 -19.69
N LEU A 123 5.89 4.09 -18.36
CA LEU A 123 5.08 4.95 -17.51
C LEU A 123 5.51 6.42 -17.64
N ASN A 124 6.81 6.70 -17.65
CA ASN A 124 7.35 8.06 -17.69
C ASN A 124 6.97 8.82 -18.97
N ASN A 125 6.77 8.12 -20.08
CA ASN A 125 6.34 8.71 -21.36
C ASN A 125 4.82 8.59 -21.58
N SER A 126 4.06 8.19 -20.56
CA SER A 126 2.61 8.09 -20.65
C SER A 126 1.94 9.48 -20.53
N ASN A 127 0.73 9.59 -21.07
CA ASN A 127 -0.08 10.82 -21.05
C ASN A 127 0.59 12.06 -21.71
N PRO A 128 1.11 11.96 -22.95
CA PRO A 128 1.82 13.07 -23.58
C PRO A 128 0.94 14.33 -23.70
N GLY A 129 1.52 15.48 -23.36
CA GLY A 129 0.81 16.76 -23.34
C GLY A 129 0.19 17.12 -21.98
N PHE A 130 0.30 16.25 -20.98
CA PHE A 130 -0.13 16.51 -19.60
C PHE A 130 1.03 16.29 -18.62
N ASP A 131 0.96 16.90 -17.45
CA ASP A 131 1.96 16.86 -16.38
C ASP A 131 1.58 15.92 -15.21
N PHE A 132 0.57 15.08 -15.42
CA PHE A 132 0.08 14.11 -14.43
C PHE A 132 -0.20 12.75 -15.06
N TYR A 133 -0.14 11.71 -14.24
CA TYR A 133 -0.68 10.40 -14.57
C TYR A 133 -2.14 10.32 -14.14
N ASN A 134 -2.97 9.71 -14.98
CA ASN A 134 -4.38 9.45 -14.69
C ASN A 134 -4.74 8.00 -14.98
N THR A 135 -5.97 7.62 -14.65
CA THR A 135 -6.49 6.25 -14.81
C THR A 135 -6.41 5.75 -16.25
N THR A 136 -6.71 6.60 -17.24
CA THR A 136 -6.61 6.25 -18.66
C THR A 136 -5.17 5.92 -19.07
N SER A 137 -4.23 6.81 -18.72
CA SER A 137 -2.81 6.60 -19.03
C SER A 137 -2.23 5.37 -18.30
N ALA A 138 -2.63 5.13 -17.06
CA ALA A 138 -2.21 3.96 -16.31
C ALA A 138 -2.71 2.65 -16.96
N ALA A 139 -3.96 2.61 -17.41
CA ALA A 139 -4.51 1.45 -18.12
C ALA A 139 -3.76 1.18 -19.45
N GLN A 140 -3.42 2.23 -20.19
CA GLN A 140 -2.62 2.11 -21.42
C GLN A 140 -1.22 1.56 -21.13
N VAL A 141 -0.57 2.03 -20.07
CA VAL A 141 0.74 1.53 -19.64
C VAL A 141 0.67 0.04 -19.29
N LEU A 142 -0.34 -0.40 -18.53
CA LEU A 142 -0.52 -1.83 -18.20
C LEU A 142 -0.64 -2.70 -19.45
N ASN A 143 -1.42 -2.27 -20.45
CA ASN A 143 -1.53 -2.99 -21.72
C ASN A 143 -0.20 -3.06 -22.48
N GLN A 144 0.53 -1.94 -22.57
CA GLN A 144 1.84 -1.89 -23.24
C GLN A 144 2.89 -2.76 -22.53
N ARG A 145 2.87 -2.78 -21.19
CA ARG A 145 3.75 -3.64 -20.39
C ARG A 145 3.42 -5.11 -20.63
N LEU A 146 2.13 -5.48 -20.70
CA LEU A 146 1.70 -6.85 -20.97
C LEU A 146 2.21 -7.29 -22.35
N GLU A 147 1.94 -6.51 -23.41
CA GLU A 147 2.40 -6.81 -24.76
C GLU A 147 3.93 -6.98 -24.84
N THR A 148 4.67 -6.12 -24.13
CA THR A 148 6.13 -6.18 -24.08
C THR A 148 6.61 -7.43 -23.37
N SER A 149 5.99 -7.80 -22.24
CA SER A 149 6.28 -9.03 -21.50
C SER A 149 6.05 -10.26 -22.38
N VAL A 150 4.85 -10.38 -22.99
CA VAL A 150 4.49 -11.49 -23.89
C VAL A 150 5.51 -11.63 -25.01
N ARG A 151 5.79 -10.52 -25.71
CA ARG A 151 6.71 -10.51 -26.86
C ARG A 151 8.12 -10.94 -26.47
N THR A 152 8.61 -10.47 -25.33
CA THR A 152 9.99 -10.72 -24.89
C THR A 152 10.15 -12.15 -24.37
N LYS A 153 9.15 -12.67 -23.65
CA LYS A 153 9.13 -14.08 -23.23
C LYS A 153 8.99 -15.01 -24.43
N HIS A 154 8.13 -14.67 -25.38
CA HIS A 154 8.00 -15.44 -26.61
C HIS A 154 9.33 -15.49 -27.39
N SER A 155 10.02 -14.35 -27.55
CA SER A 155 11.30 -14.33 -28.27
C SER A 155 12.43 -15.06 -27.55
N ARG A 156 12.47 -15.01 -26.20
CA ARG A 156 13.53 -15.66 -25.40
C ARG A 156 13.29 -17.15 -25.19
N PHE A 157 12.04 -17.56 -24.96
CA PHE A 157 11.70 -18.90 -24.49
C PHE A 157 10.78 -19.68 -25.42
N GLY A 158 10.35 -19.11 -26.56
CA GLY A 158 9.40 -19.76 -27.47
C GLY A 158 8.00 -19.97 -26.86
N GLN A 159 7.73 -19.37 -25.71
CA GLN A 159 6.44 -19.49 -25.03
C GLN A 159 5.41 -18.60 -25.73
N CYS A 160 4.44 -19.20 -26.41
CA CYS A 160 3.14 -18.55 -26.60
C CYS A 160 2.42 -18.61 -25.26
N LEU A 161 1.93 -17.49 -24.73
CA LEU A 161 1.05 -17.48 -23.56
C LEU A 161 -0.33 -18.00 -23.97
N CYS A 162 -0.46 -19.31 -24.12
CA CYS A 162 -1.74 -19.98 -23.95
C CYS A 162 -1.93 -20.22 -22.45
N GLU A 163 -2.71 -19.34 -21.81
CA GLU A 163 -3.60 -19.66 -20.67
C GLU A 163 -3.06 -20.48 -19.48
N THR A 164 -1.76 -20.45 -19.15
CA THR A 164 -1.26 -21.28 -18.02
C THR A 164 -0.78 -20.51 -16.79
N GLU A 165 -1.05 -19.20 -16.66
CA GLU A 165 -0.79 -18.47 -15.38
C GLU A 165 -1.80 -17.34 -15.11
N ILE A 166 -3.08 -17.55 -15.42
CA ILE A 166 -4.16 -16.83 -14.71
C ILE A 166 -4.97 -17.89 -13.98
N GLY A 167 -4.39 -18.40 -12.90
CA GLY A 167 -5.13 -19.11 -11.87
C GLY A 167 -5.78 -18.10 -10.94
N ILE A 168 -6.94 -17.57 -11.35
CA ILE A 168 -7.96 -17.06 -10.43
C ILE A 168 -9.27 -17.73 -10.81
#